data_AF-A0A973TSS3-F1
#
_entry.id   AF-A0A973TSS3-F1
#
_cell.length_a   1.000
_cell.length_b   1.000
_cell.length_c   1.000
_cell.angle_alpha   90.00
_cell.angle_beta   90.00
_cell.angle_gamma   90.00
#
_symmetry.space_group_name_H-M   'P 1'
#
loop_
_entity.id
_entity.type
_entity.pdbx_description
1 polymer ?
#
loop_
_entity_poly.entity_id
_entity_poly.type
_entity_poly.pdbx_seq_one_letter_code
_entity_poly.pdbx_strand_id
1 'polypeptide(L)'
;MIEDEQAGGNRLVGSVTGPVVQAAHVGSVHFQAARPGGAWLAVAAASLASVTASSAWLVVYRATRFDLTGVEGVASAGAVVVAVALVLLVVRLGGRAGSRRHPVDVGQARAGLIAAVRAQWHGEWVERGMLRSSPLPVTWSTADRVDRTGLDGVATALRGLPRRRLVVVGPGGSGKTVLAVRLTLDLLDTLGGHEPVPVPLALAQWDPERQLLRDWVAERLATDYGITTGAELLAAGAVLPVLDGLDELAARSRGPAVEALNAQLGPGDPVVVTSRPDPALADLAGVTTFALAPVDPADAVAHLGEDWRPVVAHGPVAAALTSPLMVALARAVPRPGDLLG
;
A
#
# COMPACT_ATOMS: atom_id res chain seq x y z
N MET A 1 22.76 21.72 57.63
CA MET A 1 22.11 20.40 57.56
C MET A 1 20.85 20.63 56.75
N ILE A 2 20.76 20.39 55.44
CA ILE A 2 21.47 19.54 54.47
C ILE A 2 21.35 20.33 53.14
N GLU A 3 22.46 20.76 52.54
CA GLU A 3 22.91 20.37 51.19
C GLU A 3 21.79 19.98 50.21
N ASP A 4 21.65 20.70 49.10
CA ASP A 4 21.72 20.01 47.81
C ASP A 4 22.20 20.94 46.69
N GLU A 5 22.87 20.28 45.76
CA GLU A 5 23.92 20.76 44.89
C GLU A 5 23.40 20.94 43.46
N GLN A 6 24.06 21.87 42.79
CA GLN A 6 24.13 22.15 41.35
C GLN A 6 23.70 21.03 40.37
N ALA A 7 22.92 21.41 39.35
CA ALA A 7 23.11 20.90 38.00
C ALA A 7 22.63 21.91 36.95
N GLY A 8 23.59 22.58 36.31
CA GLY A 8 23.38 23.49 35.20
C GLY A 8 22.84 22.78 33.95
N GLY A 9 21.61 23.13 33.58
CA GLY A 9 21.03 22.79 32.28
C GLY A 9 21.24 23.93 31.28
N ASN A 10 22.09 23.70 30.28
CA ASN A 10 22.34 24.60 29.16
C ASN A 10 21.04 24.84 28.36
N ARG A 11 20.33 25.95 28.63
CA ARG A 11 19.16 26.38 27.85
C ARG A 11 19.62 27.02 26.54
N LEU A 12 19.53 26.29 25.44
CA LEU A 12 19.52 26.89 24.10
C LEU A 12 18.17 27.58 23.90
N VAL A 13 18.16 28.90 24.10
CA VAL A 13 17.03 29.77 23.74
C VAL A 13 17.11 30.02 22.24
N GLY A 14 16.33 29.27 21.46
CA GLY A 14 16.03 29.58 20.07
C GLY A 14 14.63 30.18 19.98
N SER A 15 14.54 31.48 19.65
CA SER A 15 13.27 32.14 19.34
C SER A 15 12.87 31.83 17.90
N VAL A 16 11.81 31.04 17.72
CA VAL A 16 11.16 30.87 16.42
C VAL A 16 9.94 31.78 16.37
N THR A 17 10.07 32.91 15.68
CA THR A 17 8.95 33.78 15.31
C THR A 17 8.35 33.28 13.99
N GLY A 18 7.22 32.58 14.08
CA GLY A 18 6.36 32.16 12.97
C GLY A 18 4.94 31.92 13.49
N PRO A 19 3.90 32.01 12.65
CA PRO A 19 2.51 32.02 13.11
C PRO A 19 2.15 30.72 13.83
N VAL A 20 1.72 30.86 15.09
CA VAL A 20 1.27 29.77 15.95
C VAL A 20 -0.11 29.31 15.48
N VAL A 21 -0.15 28.18 14.76
CA VAL A 21 -1.39 27.43 14.55
C VAL A 21 -1.57 26.53 15.76
N GLN A 22 -2.51 26.90 16.62
CA GLN A 22 -2.83 26.19 17.86
C GLN A 22 -3.63 24.93 17.53
N ALA A 23 -2.95 23.79 17.35
CA ALA A 23 -3.60 22.48 17.23
C ALA A 23 -3.90 21.93 18.63
N ALA A 24 -5.19 21.84 18.96
CA ALA A 24 -5.65 21.14 20.16
C ALA A 24 -5.53 19.62 19.95
N HIS A 25 -4.94 18.95 20.94
CA HIS A 25 -4.70 17.51 21.04
C HIS A 25 -3.59 16.89 20.17
N VAL A 26 -2.41 16.75 20.78
CA VAL A 26 -1.38 15.79 20.37
C VAL A 26 -1.64 14.49 21.13
N GLY A 27 -2.14 13.47 20.43
CA GLY A 27 -2.12 12.08 20.93
C GLY A 27 -0.68 11.61 21.10
N SER A 28 -0.43 10.75 22.09
CA SER A 28 0.88 10.27 22.53
C SER A 28 1.88 10.01 21.38
N VAL A 29 2.97 10.79 21.35
CA VAL A 29 4.10 10.59 20.43
C VAL A 29 4.79 9.27 20.77
N HIS A 30 4.58 8.25 19.96
CA HIS A 30 5.35 7.01 20.02
C HIS A 30 6.67 7.24 19.27
N PHE A 31 7.77 7.39 20.01
CA PHE A 31 9.09 7.26 19.43
C PHE A 31 9.34 5.79 19.11
N GLN A 32 8.98 5.35 17.91
CA GLN A 32 9.58 4.15 17.33
C GLN A 32 11.04 4.47 17.03
N ALA A 33 11.94 4.03 17.91
CA ALA A 33 13.34 3.92 17.57
C ALA A 33 13.43 3.04 16.31
N ALA A 34 13.70 3.67 15.17
CA ALA A 34 14.00 2.97 13.94
C ALA A 34 15.16 2.00 14.23
N ARG A 35 14.87 0.71 14.31
CA ARG A 35 15.92 -0.30 14.29
C ARG A 35 16.64 -0.09 12.96
N PRO A 36 17.93 0.27 12.96
CA PRO A 36 18.61 0.64 11.72
C PRO A 36 18.57 -0.57 10.79
N GLY A 37 17.78 -0.47 9.72
CA GLY A 37 17.75 -1.46 8.65
C GLY A 37 19.18 -1.69 8.15
N GLY A 38 19.50 -2.94 7.79
CA GLY A 38 20.86 -3.37 7.43
C GLY A 38 21.54 -2.62 6.28
N ALA A 39 20.91 -1.59 5.71
CA ALA A 39 21.50 -0.65 4.76
C ALA A 39 22.77 0.03 5.32
N TRP A 40 22.87 0.28 6.64
CA TRP A 40 24.10 0.85 7.22
C TRP A 40 25.31 -0.09 7.09
N LEU A 41 25.09 -1.42 7.08
CA LEU A 41 26.15 -2.40 6.86
C LEU A 41 26.65 -2.37 5.41
N ALA A 42 25.76 -2.12 4.45
CA ALA A 42 26.14 -1.98 3.04
C ALA A 42 26.94 -0.69 2.81
N VAL A 43 26.54 0.41 3.44
CA VAL A 43 27.29 1.68 3.41
C VAL A 43 28.65 1.51 4.09
N ALA A 44 28.71 0.87 5.26
CA ALA A 44 29.97 0.58 5.96
C ALA A 44 30.90 -0.33 5.13
N ALA A 45 30.36 -1.36 4.47
CA ALA A 45 31.12 -2.24 3.59
C ALA A 45 31.64 -1.51 2.34
N ALA A 46 30.84 -0.63 1.73
CA ALA A 46 31.25 0.19 0.59
C ALA A 46 32.35 1.19 0.98
N SER A 47 32.23 1.84 2.15
CA SER A 47 33.28 2.71 2.68
C SER A 47 34.58 1.95 2.94
N LEU A 48 34.50 0.73 3.50
CA LEU A 48 35.66 -0.11 3.77
C LEU A 48 36.33 -0.61 2.47
N ALA A 49 35.54 -0.92 1.44
CA ALA A 49 36.03 -1.25 0.10
C ALA A 49 36.74 -0.06 -0.56
N SER A 50 36.22 1.16 -0.41
CA SER A 50 36.83 2.36 -0.97
C SER A 50 38.15 2.72 -0.26
N VAL A 51 38.22 2.51 1.05
CA VAL A 51 39.46 2.71 1.83
C VAL A 51 40.51 1.67 1.43
N THR A 52 40.13 0.40 1.30
CA THR A 52 41.07 -0.66 0.88
C THR A 52 41.56 -0.49 -0.56
N ALA A 53 40.70 -0.07 -1.49
CA ALA A 53 41.10 0.24 -2.86
C ALA A 53 42.06 1.45 -2.92
N SER A 54 41.80 2.49 -2.13
CA SER A 54 42.67 3.68 -2.04
C SER A 54 44.02 3.32 -1.44
N SER A 55 44.06 2.49 -0.40
CA SER A 55 45.30 2.00 0.21
C SER A 55 46.09 1.09 -0.74
N ALA A 56 45.42 0.20 -1.49
CA ALA A 56 46.08 -0.66 -2.47
C ALA A 56 46.69 0.15 -3.63
N TRP A 57 45.97 1.16 -4.13
CA TRP A 57 46.49 2.07 -5.15
C TRP A 57 47.72 2.84 -4.66
N LEU A 58 47.71 3.31 -3.40
CA LEU A 58 48.83 4.04 -2.81
C LEU A 58 50.08 3.18 -2.63
N VAL A 59 49.92 1.88 -2.30
CA VAL A 59 51.01 0.91 -2.21
C VAL A 59 51.62 0.63 -3.58
N VAL A 60 50.78 0.38 -4.61
CA VAL A 60 51.24 0.17 -5.98
C VAL A 60 51.93 1.42 -6.54
N TYR A 61 51.36 2.60 -6.30
CA TYR A 61 51.94 3.88 -6.71
C TYR A 61 53.32 4.10 -6.06
N ARG A 62 53.46 3.78 -4.77
CA ARG A 62 54.75 3.91 -4.07
C ARG A 62 55.78 2.88 -4.53
N ALA A 63 55.38 1.62 -4.72
CA ALA A 63 56.27 0.55 -5.18
C ALA A 63 56.79 0.77 -6.62
N THR A 64 56.00 1.43 -7.47
CA THR A 64 56.40 1.75 -8.85
C THR A 64 57.23 3.03 -8.97
N ARG A 65 57.17 3.93 -7.98
CA ARG A 65 57.90 5.22 -7.97
C ARG A 65 59.13 5.25 -7.05
N PHE A 66 59.19 4.39 -6.03
CA PHE A 66 60.28 4.34 -5.06
C PHE A 66 60.74 2.89 -4.88
N ASP A 67 62.04 2.64 -5.07
CA ASP A 67 62.65 1.31 -5.03
C ASP A 67 62.71 0.78 -3.58
N LEU A 68 61.60 0.20 -3.12
CA LEU A 68 61.42 -0.33 -1.78
C LEU A 68 61.63 -1.86 -1.78
N THR A 69 62.88 -2.30 -1.95
CA THR A 69 63.29 -3.71 -1.84
C THR A 69 63.54 -4.16 -0.38
N GLY A 70 63.24 -3.31 0.61
CA GLY A 70 63.40 -3.60 2.03
C GLY A 70 62.17 -4.22 2.71
N VAL A 71 62.39 -4.71 3.94
CA VAL A 71 61.45 -5.40 4.85
C VAL A 71 60.08 -4.69 5.01
N GLU A 72 60.03 -3.39 4.72
CA GLU A 72 58.83 -2.54 4.75
C GLU A 72 57.81 -2.86 3.64
N GLY A 73 58.25 -3.37 2.49
CA GLY A 73 57.37 -3.78 1.39
C GLY A 73 56.50 -4.99 1.74
N VAL A 74 57.08 -5.96 2.45
CA VAL A 74 56.41 -7.21 2.86
C VAL A 74 55.35 -6.95 3.95
N ALA A 75 55.57 -5.97 4.82
CA ALA A 75 54.60 -5.57 5.84
C ALA A 75 53.32 -4.94 5.23
N SER A 76 53.45 -4.20 4.13
CA SER A 76 52.30 -3.55 3.46
C SER A 76 51.39 -4.53 2.70
N ALA A 77 51.95 -5.61 2.14
CA ALA A 77 51.19 -6.65 1.46
C ALA A 77 50.34 -7.47 2.44
N GLY A 78 50.85 -7.75 3.64
CA GLY A 78 50.12 -8.46 4.69
C GLY A 78 48.86 -7.74 5.15
N ALA A 79 48.91 -6.41 5.25
CA ALA A 79 47.77 -5.60 5.69
C ALA A 79 46.58 -5.66 4.72
N VAL A 80 46.84 -5.69 3.40
CA VAL A 80 45.79 -5.79 2.38
C VAL A 80 45.11 -7.16 2.43
N VAL A 81 45.89 -8.24 2.59
CA VAL A 81 45.35 -9.61 2.69
C VAL A 81 44.46 -9.75 3.94
N VAL A 82 44.89 -9.20 5.08
CA VAL A 82 44.11 -9.21 6.32
C VAL A 82 42.82 -8.40 6.17
N ALA A 83 42.86 -7.24 5.54
CA ALA A 83 41.67 -6.41 5.31
C ALA A 83 40.66 -7.10 4.38
N VAL A 84 41.12 -7.71 3.28
CA VAL A 84 40.26 -8.49 2.37
C VAL A 84 39.69 -9.72 3.08
N ALA A 85 40.48 -10.42 3.89
CA ALA A 85 40.01 -11.54 4.69
C ALA A 85 38.96 -11.11 5.73
N LEU A 86 39.12 -9.96 6.37
CA LEU A 86 38.14 -9.37 7.29
C LEU A 86 36.85 -8.97 6.59
N VAL A 87 36.92 -8.35 5.41
CA VAL A 87 35.74 -8.02 4.60
C VAL A 87 35.01 -9.30 4.19
N LEU A 88 35.72 -10.31 3.68
CA LEU A 88 35.14 -11.60 3.31
C LEU A 88 34.58 -12.35 4.52
N LEU A 89 35.21 -12.22 5.70
CA LEU A 89 34.71 -12.78 6.95
C LEU A 89 33.44 -12.05 7.41
N VAL A 90 33.38 -10.72 7.35
CA VAL A 90 32.18 -9.93 7.65
C VAL A 90 31.05 -10.26 6.67
N VAL A 91 31.34 -10.41 5.38
CA VAL A 91 30.36 -10.85 4.37
C VAL A 91 29.89 -12.28 4.63
N ARG A 92 30.79 -13.20 5.01
CA ARG A 92 30.41 -14.59 5.34
C ARG A 92 29.69 -14.73 6.67
N LEU A 93 30.07 -13.96 7.68
CA LEU A 93 29.41 -13.94 8.99
C LEU A 93 28.09 -13.20 8.90
N GLY A 94 28.00 -12.12 8.12
CA GLY A 94 26.76 -11.42 7.79
C GLY A 94 25.81 -12.28 6.95
N GLY A 95 26.33 -13.08 6.02
CA GLY A 95 25.56 -14.07 5.25
C GLY A 95 25.14 -15.29 6.07
N ARG A 96 25.86 -15.64 7.14
CA ARG A 96 25.50 -16.72 8.08
C ARG A 96 24.66 -16.25 9.28
N ALA A 97 24.64 -14.95 9.55
CA ALA A 97 23.70 -14.28 10.43
C ALA A 97 22.35 -14.01 9.73
N GLY A 98 22.08 -14.71 8.61
CA GLY A 98 20.71 -15.05 8.28
C GLY A 98 20.13 -15.75 9.51
N SER A 99 19.30 -15.03 10.26
CA SER A 99 18.54 -15.58 11.37
C SER A 99 18.08 -16.97 10.97
N ARG A 100 18.22 -17.97 11.85
CA ARG A 100 17.47 -19.22 11.70
C ARG A 100 15.98 -18.84 11.68
N ARG A 101 15.47 -18.43 10.52
CA ARG A 101 14.07 -18.18 10.29
C ARG A 101 13.45 -19.53 10.54
N HIS A 102 12.75 -19.65 11.65
CA HIS A 102 11.86 -20.78 11.81
C HIS A 102 10.96 -20.79 10.58
N PRO A 103 10.61 -21.97 10.03
CA PRO A 103 9.67 -22.05 8.93
C PRO A 103 8.47 -21.17 9.29
N VAL A 104 8.19 -20.17 8.46
CA VAL A 104 7.07 -19.25 8.71
C VAL A 104 5.81 -20.12 8.68
N ASP A 105 5.10 -20.17 9.80
CA ASP A 105 3.78 -20.76 9.83
C ASP A 105 2.83 -19.85 9.04
N VAL A 106 2.59 -20.23 7.79
CA VAL A 106 1.70 -19.50 6.87
C VAL A 106 0.28 -19.41 7.45
N GLY A 107 -0.17 -20.41 8.20
CA GLY A 107 -1.48 -20.40 8.85
C GLY A 107 -1.56 -19.33 9.94
N GLN A 108 -0.55 -19.25 10.80
CA GLN A 108 -0.47 -18.22 11.83
C GLN A 108 -0.31 -16.81 11.22
N ALA A 109 0.56 -16.67 10.22
CA ALA A 109 0.76 -15.41 9.51
C ALA A 109 -0.53 -14.94 8.82
N ARG A 110 -1.27 -15.86 8.20
CA ARG A 110 -2.56 -15.58 7.57
C ARG A 110 -3.60 -15.14 8.59
N ALA A 111 -3.69 -15.82 9.75
CA ALA A 111 -4.58 -15.42 10.83
C ALA A 111 -4.26 -14.01 11.36
N GLY A 112 -2.96 -13.70 11.49
CA GLY A 112 -2.49 -12.36 11.83
C GLY A 112 -2.89 -11.31 10.80
N LEU A 113 -2.73 -11.61 9.51
CA LEU A 113 -3.15 -10.71 8.42
C LEU A 113 -4.67 -10.48 8.44
N ILE A 114 -5.49 -11.53 8.62
CA ILE A 114 -6.95 -11.40 8.74
C ILE A 114 -7.32 -10.45 9.88
N ALA A 115 -6.71 -10.62 11.05
CA ALA A 115 -6.96 -9.77 12.20
C ALA A 115 -6.54 -8.31 11.95
N ALA A 116 -5.39 -8.08 11.32
CA ALA A 116 -4.88 -6.75 11.00
C ALA A 116 -5.77 -6.02 9.99
N VAL A 117 -6.14 -6.68 8.88
CA VAL A 117 -7.02 -6.10 7.86
C VAL A 117 -8.39 -5.80 8.45
N ARG A 118 -8.95 -6.70 9.26
CA ARG A 118 -10.22 -6.45 9.95
C ARG A 118 -10.12 -5.23 10.86
N ALA A 119 -9.08 -5.15 11.70
CA ALA A 119 -8.90 -4.06 12.65
C ALA A 119 -8.80 -2.70 11.95
N GLN A 120 -7.98 -2.61 10.89
CA GLN A 120 -7.83 -1.37 10.12
C GLN A 120 -9.14 -0.95 9.48
N TRP A 121 -9.78 -1.82 8.71
CA TRP A 121 -10.93 -1.42 7.89
C TRP A 121 -12.25 -1.35 8.66
N HIS A 122 -12.44 -2.10 9.74
CA HIS A 122 -13.58 -1.89 10.65
C HIS A 122 -13.42 -0.57 11.42
N GLY A 123 -12.21 -0.27 11.91
CA GLY A 123 -11.92 1.00 12.58
C GLY A 123 -12.15 2.20 11.66
N GLU A 124 -11.56 2.17 10.45
CA GLU A 124 -11.74 3.22 9.46
C GLU A 124 -13.21 3.37 8.99
N TRP A 125 -13.96 2.27 8.85
CA TRP A 125 -15.39 2.32 8.48
C TRP A 125 -16.29 2.94 9.56
N VAL A 126 -15.97 2.69 10.84
CA VAL A 126 -16.67 3.28 11.98
C VAL A 126 -16.33 4.77 12.09
N GLU A 127 -15.05 5.12 12.05
CA GLU A 127 -14.58 6.50 12.24
C GLU A 127 -15.00 7.44 11.09
N ARG A 128 -15.00 6.96 9.85
CA ARG A 128 -15.44 7.75 8.68
C ARG A 128 -16.96 7.82 8.55
N GLY A 129 -17.73 7.25 9.49
CA GLY A 129 -19.19 7.31 9.50
C GLY A 129 -19.86 6.57 8.33
N MET A 130 -19.13 5.70 7.63
CA MET A 130 -19.68 4.93 6.50
C MET A 130 -20.80 3.96 6.96
N LEU A 131 -20.77 3.54 8.23
CA LEU A 131 -21.86 2.76 8.87
C LEU A 131 -23.18 3.53 9.04
N ARG A 132 -23.20 4.86 8.87
CA ARG A 132 -24.45 5.66 8.96
C ARG A 132 -25.16 5.84 7.62
N SER A 133 -24.60 5.30 6.54
CA SER A 133 -25.18 5.36 5.21
C SER A 133 -25.23 3.95 4.66
N SER A 134 -26.43 3.36 4.52
CA SER A 134 -26.55 2.11 3.77
C SER A 134 -25.95 2.37 2.39
N PRO A 135 -24.89 1.67 1.97
CA PRO A 135 -24.20 2.02 0.75
C PRO A 135 -25.17 1.91 -0.42
N LEU A 136 -25.13 2.90 -1.33
CA LEU A 136 -26.00 2.90 -2.49
C LEU A 136 -25.80 1.61 -3.28
N PRO A 137 -26.88 0.94 -3.73
CA PRO A 137 -26.74 -0.23 -4.55
C PRO A 137 -25.94 0.13 -5.80
N VAL A 138 -24.76 -0.49 -5.95
CA VAL A 138 -23.97 -0.34 -7.16
C VAL A 138 -24.49 -1.34 -8.17
N THR A 139 -25.10 -0.83 -9.23
CA THR A 139 -25.36 -1.63 -10.41
C THR A 139 -24.05 -1.78 -11.17
N TRP A 140 -23.74 -3.00 -11.58
CA TRP A 140 -22.57 -3.26 -12.42
C TRP A 140 -22.92 -4.15 -13.60
N SER A 141 -22.16 -4.01 -14.68
CA SER A 141 -22.28 -4.87 -15.85
C SER A 141 -20.94 -5.51 -16.18
N THR A 142 -21.03 -6.75 -16.66
CA THR A 142 -20.00 -7.44 -17.43
C THR A 142 -20.38 -7.39 -18.90
N ALA A 143 -19.45 -7.76 -19.79
CA ALA A 143 -19.71 -7.81 -21.23
C ALA A 143 -20.96 -8.63 -21.60
N ASP A 144 -21.23 -9.70 -20.85
CA ASP A 144 -22.30 -10.67 -21.17
C ASP A 144 -23.49 -10.62 -20.20
N ARG A 145 -23.41 -9.87 -19.10
CA ARG A 145 -24.46 -9.82 -18.07
C ARG A 145 -24.50 -8.48 -17.35
N VAL A 146 -25.68 -7.85 -17.34
CA VAL A 146 -26.00 -6.77 -16.40
C VAL A 146 -26.53 -7.42 -15.13
N ASP A 147 -25.86 -7.20 -14.00
CA ASP A 147 -26.32 -7.69 -12.71
C ASP A 147 -26.63 -6.52 -11.79
N ARG A 148 -27.88 -6.42 -11.35
CA ARG A 148 -28.32 -5.44 -10.34
C ARG A 148 -28.26 -6.09 -8.96
N THR A 149 -27.16 -6.75 -8.64
CA THR A 149 -26.93 -7.21 -7.27
C THR A 149 -26.43 -6.05 -6.45
N GLY A 150 -26.91 -5.91 -5.21
CA GLY A 150 -26.25 -5.06 -4.22
C GLY A 150 -24.77 -5.45 -4.03
N LEU A 151 -24.04 -4.65 -3.25
CA LEU A 151 -22.62 -4.85 -2.96
C LEU A 151 -22.26 -6.28 -2.53
N ASP A 152 -23.16 -6.93 -1.78
CA ASP A 152 -23.02 -8.29 -1.27
C ASP A 152 -22.88 -9.35 -2.40
N GLY A 153 -23.39 -9.05 -3.59
CA GLY A 153 -23.27 -9.92 -4.76
C GLY A 153 -21.89 -9.91 -5.40
N VAL A 154 -21.10 -8.84 -5.23
CA VAL A 154 -19.79 -8.69 -5.87
C VAL A 154 -18.78 -9.70 -5.34
N ALA A 155 -18.79 -9.98 -4.04
CA ALA A 155 -17.92 -11.00 -3.44
C ALA A 155 -18.23 -12.40 -4.00
N THR A 156 -19.51 -12.73 -4.15
CA THR A 156 -19.96 -13.99 -4.75
C THR A 156 -19.57 -14.07 -6.23
N ALA A 157 -19.78 -12.99 -6.97
CA ALA A 157 -19.42 -12.91 -8.38
C ALA A 157 -17.91 -13.07 -8.59
N LEU A 158 -17.08 -12.39 -7.78
CA LEU A 158 -15.62 -12.52 -7.80
C LEU A 158 -15.18 -13.97 -7.58
N ARG A 159 -15.74 -14.67 -6.59
CA ARG A 159 -15.41 -16.08 -6.30
C ARG A 159 -15.76 -17.02 -7.46
N GLY A 160 -16.81 -16.69 -8.22
CA GLY A 160 -17.23 -17.43 -9.40
C GLY A 160 -16.35 -17.21 -10.64
N LEU A 161 -15.46 -16.22 -10.63
CA LEU A 161 -14.59 -15.96 -11.78
C LEU A 161 -13.48 -17.02 -11.91
N PRO A 162 -13.15 -17.47 -13.13
CA PRO A 162 -12.15 -18.53 -13.35
C PRO A 162 -10.76 -18.26 -12.75
N ARG A 163 -10.39 -16.98 -12.63
CA ARG A 163 -9.09 -16.53 -12.09
C ARG A 163 -9.19 -15.56 -10.92
N ARG A 164 -10.42 -15.25 -10.47
CA ARG A 164 -10.68 -14.18 -9.46
C ARG A 164 -9.92 -12.88 -9.77
N ARG A 165 -9.84 -12.55 -11.06
CA ARG A 165 -9.23 -11.31 -11.58
C ARG A 165 -10.33 -10.38 -12.02
N LEU A 166 -10.48 -9.27 -11.31
CA LEU A 166 -11.57 -8.33 -11.47
C LEU A 166 -11.02 -6.93 -11.69
N VAL A 167 -11.53 -6.23 -12.69
CA VAL A 167 -11.35 -4.78 -12.84
C VAL A 167 -12.68 -4.10 -12.58
N VAL A 168 -12.71 -3.18 -11.64
CA VAL A 168 -13.86 -2.31 -11.37
C VAL A 168 -13.61 -0.96 -12.05
N VAL A 169 -14.42 -0.63 -13.05
CA VAL A 169 -14.30 0.61 -13.82
C VAL A 169 -15.49 1.53 -13.54
N GLY A 170 -15.24 2.82 -13.35
CA GLY A 170 -16.31 3.80 -13.20
C GLY A 170 -15.81 5.24 -13.15
N PRO A 171 -16.67 6.23 -13.45
CA PRO A 171 -16.30 7.65 -13.44
C PRO A 171 -15.86 8.14 -12.05
N GLY A 172 -15.36 9.38 -11.96
CA GLY A 172 -15.09 10.02 -10.67
C GLY A 172 -16.35 10.05 -9.79
N GLY A 173 -16.22 9.79 -8.49
CA GLY A 173 -17.35 9.79 -7.56
C GLY A 173 -18.30 8.58 -7.67
N SER A 174 -18.01 7.59 -8.51
CA SER A 174 -18.80 6.34 -8.67
C SER A 174 -18.73 5.38 -7.46
N GLY A 175 -17.92 5.67 -6.44
CA GLY A 175 -17.82 4.82 -5.25
C GLY A 175 -16.87 3.61 -5.36
N LYS A 176 -15.94 3.59 -6.33
CA LYS A 176 -14.95 2.50 -6.51
C LYS A 176 -14.20 2.13 -5.22
N THR A 177 -13.63 3.10 -4.51
CA THR A 177 -12.94 2.89 -3.23
C THR A 177 -13.88 2.31 -2.17
N VAL A 178 -15.11 2.82 -2.08
CA VAL A 178 -16.13 2.29 -1.14
C VAL A 178 -16.46 0.83 -1.48
N LEU A 179 -16.62 0.51 -2.75
CA LEU A 179 -16.82 -0.86 -3.23
C LEU A 179 -15.62 -1.75 -2.93
N ALA A 180 -14.38 -1.29 -3.14
CA ALA A 180 -13.18 -2.07 -2.85
C ALA A 180 -13.07 -2.45 -1.37
N VAL A 181 -13.36 -1.50 -0.47
CA VAL A 181 -13.35 -1.78 0.97
C VAL A 181 -14.54 -2.64 1.37
N ARG A 182 -15.75 -2.39 0.86
CA ARG A 182 -16.92 -3.23 1.15
C ARG A 182 -16.70 -4.68 0.68
N LEU A 183 -16.21 -4.86 -0.55
CA LEU A 183 -15.83 -6.16 -1.10
C LEU A 183 -14.83 -6.87 -0.18
N THR A 184 -13.85 -6.15 0.34
CA THR A 184 -12.88 -6.69 1.30
C THR A 184 -13.56 -7.19 2.56
N LEU A 185 -14.45 -6.40 3.16
CA LEU A 185 -15.19 -6.80 4.37
C LEU A 185 -16.10 -8.00 4.12
N ASP A 186 -16.86 -8.01 3.02
CA ASP A 186 -17.77 -9.11 2.67
C ASP A 186 -17.01 -10.43 2.39
N LEU A 187 -15.84 -10.33 1.75
CA LEU A 187 -14.95 -11.46 1.56
C LEU A 187 -14.38 -11.97 2.89
N LEU A 188 -13.99 -11.07 3.81
CA LEU A 188 -13.49 -11.44 5.13
C LEU A 188 -14.56 -12.13 5.98
N ASP A 189 -15.80 -11.67 5.93
CA ASP A 189 -16.94 -12.21 6.71
C ASP A 189 -17.35 -13.61 6.30
N THR A 190 -17.08 -13.96 5.04
CA THR A 190 -17.37 -15.28 4.48
C THR A 190 -16.09 -16.07 4.14
N LEU A 191 -14.95 -15.65 4.68
CA LEU A 191 -13.63 -16.16 4.27
C LEU A 191 -13.46 -17.64 4.65
N GLY A 192 -13.30 -18.50 3.65
CA GLY A 192 -12.99 -19.91 3.86
C GLY A 192 -11.56 -20.13 4.39
N GLY A 193 -11.29 -21.31 4.96
CA GLY A 193 -9.99 -21.63 5.59
C GLY A 193 -8.77 -21.52 4.67
N HIS A 194 -8.95 -21.70 3.36
CA HIS A 194 -7.87 -21.63 2.36
C HIS A 194 -7.99 -20.46 1.39
N GLU A 195 -9.00 -19.58 1.57
CA GLU A 195 -9.16 -18.45 0.66
C GLU A 195 -8.07 -17.38 0.90
N PRO A 196 -7.57 -16.73 -0.16
CA PRO A 196 -6.63 -15.63 -0.03
C PRO A 196 -7.29 -14.47 0.73
N VAL A 197 -6.53 -13.82 1.61
CA VAL A 197 -7.01 -12.69 2.41
C VAL A 197 -7.04 -11.45 1.51
N PRO A 198 -8.19 -10.76 1.34
CA PRO A 198 -8.26 -9.52 0.58
C PRO A 198 -7.51 -8.41 1.33
N VAL A 199 -6.66 -7.67 0.62
CA VAL A 199 -5.86 -6.58 1.18
C VAL A 199 -6.00 -5.33 0.31
N PRO A 200 -6.72 -4.29 0.76
CA PRO A 200 -6.77 -3.00 0.09
C PRO A 200 -5.41 -2.31 0.11
N LEU A 201 -4.98 -1.86 -1.07
CA LEU A 201 -3.71 -1.18 -1.28
C LEU A 201 -3.90 -0.02 -2.26
N ALA A 202 -3.46 1.18 -1.88
CA ALA A 202 -3.52 2.35 -2.74
C ALA A 202 -2.45 2.25 -3.86
N LEU A 203 -2.88 1.99 -5.09
CA LEU A 203 -1.98 1.71 -6.20
C LEU A 203 -1.10 2.92 -6.56
N ALA A 204 -1.55 4.13 -6.25
CA ALA A 204 -0.79 5.38 -6.41
C ALA A 204 0.58 5.37 -5.70
N GLN A 205 0.78 4.50 -4.71
CA GLN A 205 2.04 4.37 -3.98
C GLN A 205 3.05 3.42 -4.63
N TRP A 206 2.68 2.75 -5.72
CA TRP A 206 3.55 1.83 -6.44
C TRP A 206 4.23 2.52 -7.62
N ASP A 207 5.54 2.31 -7.75
CA ASP A 207 6.30 2.68 -8.93
C ASP A 207 6.65 1.41 -9.74
N PRO A 208 5.92 1.11 -10.82
CA PRO A 208 6.12 -0.12 -11.60
C PRO A 208 7.47 -0.17 -12.33
N GLU A 209 8.12 0.97 -12.55
CA GLU A 209 9.42 1.03 -13.22
C GLU A 209 10.58 0.72 -12.26
N ARG A 210 10.34 0.83 -10.95
CA ARG A 210 11.39 0.74 -9.93
C ARG A 210 11.22 -0.44 -8.98
N GLN A 211 10.02 -0.99 -8.86
CA GLN A 211 9.71 -2.01 -7.88
C GLN A 211 8.78 -3.08 -8.43
N LEU A 212 9.13 -4.35 -8.18
CA LEU A 212 8.25 -5.47 -8.49
C LEU A 212 6.98 -5.39 -7.62
N LEU A 213 5.85 -5.79 -8.19
CA LEU A 213 4.56 -5.76 -7.51
C LEU A 213 4.60 -6.58 -6.22
N ARG A 214 5.19 -7.78 -6.25
CA ARG A 214 5.27 -8.65 -5.06
C ARG A 214 6.09 -8.02 -3.94
N ASP A 215 7.19 -7.36 -4.27
CA ASP A 215 8.03 -6.67 -3.28
C ASP A 215 7.30 -5.47 -2.69
N TRP A 216 6.62 -4.69 -3.54
CA TRP A 216 5.80 -3.57 -3.11
C TRP A 216 4.65 -4.02 -2.20
N VAL A 217 3.91 -5.09 -2.56
CA VAL A 217 2.84 -5.63 -1.71
C VAL A 217 3.42 -6.12 -0.37
N ALA A 218 4.55 -6.84 -0.37
CA ALA A 218 5.18 -7.28 0.87
C ALA A 218 5.60 -6.11 1.76
N GLU A 219 6.11 -5.02 1.17
CA GLU A 219 6.44 -3.79 1.88
C GLU A 219 5.19 -3.14 2.48
N ARG A 220 4.11 -2.99 1.70
CA ARG A 220 2.83 -2.46 2.21
C ARG A 220 2.23 -3.31 3.32
N LEU A 221 2.32 -4.63 3.22
CA LEU A 221 1.90 -5.52 4.30
C LEU A 221 2.66 -5.25 5.61
N ALA A 222 3.96 -4.98 5.53
CA ALA A 222 4.77 -4.63 6.70
C ALA A 222 4.45 -3.22 7.23
N THR A 223 4.31 -2.24 6.33
CA THR A 223 4.09 -0.83 6.70
C THR A 223 2.68 -0.57 7.21
N ASP A 224 1.66 -1.04 6.51
CA ASP A 224 0.26 -0.67 6.76
C ASP A 224 -0.40 -1.64 7.77
N TYR A 225 0.01 -2.91 7.77
CA TYR A 225 -0.62 -3.97 8.57
C TYR A 225 0.31 -4.61 9.62
N GLY A 226 1.59 -4.22 9.67
CA GLY A 226 2.58 -4.81 10.60
C GLY A 226 2.97 -6.27 10.27
N ILE A 227 2.64 -6.75 9.07
CA ILE A 227 2.87 -8.13 8.63
C ILE A 227 4.21 -8.26 7.92
N THR A 228 5.23 -8.71 8.67
CA THR A 228 6.60 -8.85 8.15
C THR A 228 6.84 -10.12 7.32
N THR A 229 5.87 -11.03 7.29
CA THR A 229 5.87 -12.30 6.53
C THR A 229 5.16 -12.17 5.17
N GLY A 230 5.06 -10.96 4.64
CA GLY A 230 4.33 -10.66 3.40
C GLY A 230 4.84 -11.45 2.19
N ALA A 231 6.16 -11.63 2.08
CA ALA A 231 6.76 -12.41 1.00
C ALA A 231 6.35 -13.89 1.05
N GLU A 232 6.36 -14.50 2.25
CA GLU A 232 5.94 -15.88 2.45
C GLU A 232 4.43 -16.06 2.21
N LEU A 233 3.60 -15.09 2.61
CA LEU A 233 2.16 -15.10 2.35
C LEU A 233 1.84 -14.99 0.85
N LEU A 234 2.56 -14.12 0.12
CA LEU A 234 2.44 -13.99 -1.32
C LEU A 234 2.89 -15.26 -2.05
N ALA A 235 4.01 -15.85 -1.63
CA ALA A 235 4.51 -17.11 -2.20
C ALA A 235 3.54 -18.27 -1.99
N ALA A 236 2.80 -18.27 -0.87
CA ALA A 236 1.77 -19.26 -0.57
C ALA A 236 0.41 -18.99 -1.24
N GLY A 237 0.27 -17.88 -2.00
CA GLY A 237 -1.01 -17.49 -2.60
C GLY A 237 -2.09 -17.12 -1.56
N ALA A 238 -1.68 -16.72 -0.35
CA ALA A 238 -2.57 -16.40 0.76
C ALA A 238 -3.07 -14.94 0.75
N VAL A 239 -2.71 -14.15 -0.26
CA VAL A 239 -3.06 -12.73 -0.38
C VAL A 239 -3.84 -12.50 -1.67
N LEU A 240 -4.94 -11.76 -1.58
CA LEU A 240 -5.69 -11.22 -2.70
C LEU A 240 -5.48 -9.69 -2.69
N PRO A 241 -4.59 -9.14 -3.53
CA PRO A 241 -4.40 -7.70 -3.60
C PRO A 241 -5.64 -7.02 -4.18
N VAL A 242 -6.15 -6.02 -3.46
CA VAL A 242 -7.22 -5.13 -3.91
C VAL A 242 -6.58 -3.77 -4.18
N LEU A 243 -6.18 -3.55 -5.43
CA LEU A 243 -5.41 -2.41 -5.90
C LEU A 243 -6.36 -1.27 -6.27
N ASP A 244 -6.44 -0.23 -5.43
CA ASP A 244 -7.33 0.91 -5.64
C ASP A 244 -6.61 2.03 -6.39
N GLY A 245 -7.17 2.48 -7.52
CA GLY A 245 -6.78 3.71 -8.19
C GLY A 245 -5.67 3.59 -9.24
N LEU A 246 -5.79 2.71 -10.24
CA LEU A 246 -4.85 2.70 -11.37
C LEU A 246 -4.80 4.06 -12.10
N ASP A 247 -5.92 4.80 -12.16
CA ASP A 247 -5.96 6.13 -12.77
C ASP A 247 -5.21 7.19 -11.96
N GLU A 248 -4.87 6.91 -10.70
CA GLU A 248 -4.11 7.81 -9.83
C GLU A 248 -2.60 7.73 -10.08
N LEU A 249 -2.14 6.67 -10.76
CA LEU A 249 -0.78 6.65 -11.29
C LEU A 249 -0.60 7.74 -12.34
N ALA A 250 0.62 8.26 -12.43
CA ALA A 250 1.02 9.13 -13.53
C ALA A 250 0.73 8.42 -14.87
N ALA A 251 0.20 9.16 -15.86
CA ALA A 251 -0.25 8.58 -17.13
C ALA A 251 0.81 7.69 -17.80
N ARG A 252 2.09 8.11 -17.76
CA ARG A 252 3.23 7.34 -18.30
C ARG A 252 3.46 5.99 -17.61
N SER A 253 3.03 5.85 -16.36
CA SER A 253 3.27 4.68 -15.52
C SER A 253 2.11 3.67 -15.56
N ARG A 254 0.96 4.01 -16.14
CA ARG A 254 -0.21 3.12 -16.21
C ARG A 254 -0.01 1.93 -17.13
N GLY A 255 0.58 2.15 -18.32
CA GLY A 255 0.97 1.07 -19.24
C GLY A 255 1.99 0.12 -18.58
N PRO A 256 3.14 0.63 -18.08
CA PRO A 256 4.09 -0.16 -17.32
C PRO A 256 3.49 -0.92 -16.13
N ALA A 257 2.53 -0.33 -15.42
CA ALA A 257 1.80 -1.00 -14.34
C ALA A 257 1.00 -2.22 -14.85
N VAL A 258 0.28 -2.08 -15.97
CA VAL A 258 -0.47 -3.19 -16.58
C VAL A 258 0.48 -4.27 -17.12
N GLU A 259 1.58 -3.88 -17.76
CA GLU A 259 2.62 -4.82 -18.21
C GLU A 259 3.21 -5.61 -17.04
N ALA A 260 3.55 -4.93 -15.94
CA ALA A 260 4.05 -5.56 -14.74
C ALA A 260 3.01 -6.50 -14.10
N LEU A 261 1.72 -6.12 -14.05
CA LEU A 261 0.65 -7.00 -13.58
C LEU A 261 0.55 -8.27 -14.44
N ASN A 262 0.58 -8.14 -15.76
CA ASN A 262 0.56 -9.28 -16.69
C ASN A 262 1.77 -10.19 -16.54
N ALA A 263 2.96 -9.61 -16.36
CA ALA A 263 4.21 -10.37 -16.26
C ALA A 263 4.40 -11.07 -14.90
N GLN A 264 3.87 -10.49 -13.83
CA GLN A 264 4.16 -10.94 -12.45
C GLN A 264 3.04 -11.75 -11.81
N LEU A 265 1.80 -11.66 -12.31
CA LEU A 265 0.68 -12.47 -11.82
C LEU A 265 0.59 -13.79 -12.59
N GLY A 266 0.79 -14.90 -11.90
CA GLY A 266 0.64 -16.25 -12.47
C GLY A 266 -0.81 -16.58 -12.85
N PRO A 267 -1.07 -17.62 -13.67
CA PRO A 267 -2.40 -17.92 -14.23
C PRO A 267 -3.56 -18.06 -13.22
N GLY A 268 -3.24 -18.38 -11.96
CA GLY A 268 -4.21 -18.49 -10.86
C GLY A 268 -4.10 -17.39 -9.80
N ASP A 269 -3.20 -16.41 -9.96
CA ASP A 269 -3.02 -15.33 -8.99
C ASP A 269 -4.24 -14.38 -9.09
N PRO A 270 -4.98 -14.19 -7.98
CA PRO A 270 -6.15 -13.34 -7.95
C PRO A 270 -5.74 -11.87 -7.79
N VAL A 271 -6.52 -10.96 -8.34
CA VAL A 271 -6.32 -9.51 -8.15
C VAL A 271 -7.62 -8.77 -8.38
N VAL A 272 -7.87 -7.75 -7.58
CA VAL A 272 -8.92 -6.76 -7.86
C VAL A 272 -8.23 -5.44 -8.17
N VAL A 273 -8.59 -4.78 -9.26
CA VAL A 273 -8.07 -3.46 -9.63
C VAL A 273 -9.24 -2.51 -9.78
N THR A 274 -9.14 -1.29 -9.26
CA THR A 274 -10.12 -0.23 -9.54
C THR A 274 -9.49 0.85 -10.42
N SER A 275 -10.30 1.45 -11.30
CA SER A 275 -9.84 2.58 -12.11
C SER A 275 -11.00 3.39 -12.69
N ARG A 276 -10.73 4.64 -13.08
CA ARG A 276 -11.53 5.29 -14.13
C ARG A 276 -11.35 4.56 -15.47
N PRO A 277 -12.21 4.81 -16.47
CA PRO A 277 -11.96 4.29 -17.81
C PRO A 277 -10.58 4.72 -18.30
N ASP A 278 -9.71 3.74 -18.56
CA ASP A 278 -8.34 3.95 -19.00
C ASP A 278 -8.00 2.93 -20.10
N PRO A 279 -7.43 3.35 -21.24
CA PRO A 279 -7.12 2.45 -22.34
C PRO A 279 -6.13 1.35 -21.97
N ALA A 280 -5.23 1.57 -21.00
CA ALA A 280 -4.25 0.56 -20.60
C ALA A 280 -4.92 -0.71 -20.05
N LEU A 281 -6.13 -0.62 -19.49
CA LEU A 281 -6.85 -1.78 -18.96
C LEU A 281 -7.24 -2.80 -20.03
N ALA A 282 -7.31 -2.39 -21.31
CA ALA A 282 -7.61 -3.29 -22.41
C ALA A 282 -6.54 -4.38 -22.57
N ASP A 283 -5.31 -4.09 -22.16
CA ASP A 283 -4.17 -5.00 -22.27
C ASP A 283 -4.05 -5.94 -21.05
N LEU A 284 -4.84 -5.75 -19.99
CA LEU A 284 -4.76 -6.57 -18.78
C LEU A 284 -5.40 -7.95 -19.00
N ALA A 285 -4.61 -9.00 -18.91
CA ALA A 285 -5.00 -10.33 -19.37
C ALA A 285 -5.87 -11.10 -18.36
N GLY A 286 -6.92 -11.73 -18.87
CA GLY A 286 -7.73 -12.69 -18.13
C GLY A 286 -8.58 -12.09 -17.02
N VAL A 287 -8.87 -10.79 -17.10
CA VAL A 287 -9.74 -10.07 -16.17
C VAL A 287 -11.20 -10.12 -16.63
N THR A 288 -12.09 -10.03 -15.65
CA THR A 288 -13.48 -9.66 -15.90
C THR A 288 -13.66 -8.21 -15.48
N THR A 289 -14.34 -7.41 -16.30
CA THR A 289 -14.59 -5.99 -16.00
C THR A 289 -15.99 -5.80 -15.46
N PHE A 290 -16.11 -5.17 -14.30
CA PHE A 290 -17.35 -4.67 -13.73
C PHE A 290 -17.40 -3.16 -13.94
N ALA A 291 -18.25 -2.70 -14.86
CA ALA A 291 -18.49 -1.29 -15.06
C ALA A 291 -19.56 -0.81 -14.09
N LEU A 292 -19.23 0.15 -13.23
CA LEU A 292 -20.19 0.78 -12.32
C LEU A 292 -21.14 1.67 -13.11
N ALA A 293 -22.43 1.37 -13.01
CA ALA A 293 -23.48 2.16 -13.63
C ALA A 293 -23.82 3.40 -12.78
N PRO A 294 -24.41 4.43 -13.40
CA PRO A 294 -25.01 5.55 -12.68
C PRO A 294 -26.03 5.09 -11.63
N VAL A 295 -26.19 5.89 -10.57
CA VAL A 295 -27.23 5.66 -9.55
C VAL A 295 -28.61 5.85 -10.18
N ASP A 296 -29.49 4.88 -9.95
CA ASP A 296 -30.88 4.95 -10.38
C ASP A 296 -31.61 6.03 -9.55
N PRO A 297 -32.42 6.90 -10.17
CA PRO A 297 -33.24 7.88 -9.45
C PRO A 297 -34.05 7.28 -8.30
N ALA A 298 -34.58 6.06 -8.45
CA ALA A 298 -35.33 5.38 -7.40
C ALA A 298 -34.42 5.02 -6.21
N ASP A 299 -33.19 4.56 -6.48
CA ASP A 299 -32.20 4.24 -5.46
C ASP A 299 -31.72 5.50 -4.74
N ALA A 300 -31.58 6.62 -5.46
CA ALA A 300 -31.26 7.92 -4.88
C ALA A 300 -32.36 8.40 -3.92
N VAL A 301 -33.65 8.32 -4.32
CA VAL A 301 -34.79 8.66 -3.45
C VAL A 301 -34.86 7.72 -2.24
N ALA A 302 -34.68 6.42 -2.43
CA ALA A 302 -34.67 5.45 -1.34
C ALA A 302 -33.58 5.75 -0.30
N HIS A 303 -32.43 6.29 -0.74
CA HIS A 303 -31.33 6.65 0.14
C HIS A 303 -31.50 8.02 0.81
N LEU A 304 -32.08 9.00 0.11
CA LEU A 304 -32.20 10.38 0.57
C LEU A 304 -33.48 10.67 1.38
N GLY A 305 -34.57 9.98 1.06
CA GLY A 305 -35.91 10.21 1.62
C GLY A 305 -36.94 10.60 0.55
N GLU A 306 -38.22 10.38 0.86
CA GLU A 306 -39.34 10.65 -0.06
C GLU A 306 -39.51 12.14 -0.39
N ASP A 307 -39.04 13.04 0.47
CA ASP A 307 -39.00 14.49 0.25
C ASP A 307 -38.08 14.92 -0.90
N TRP A 308 -37.13 14.06 -1.29
CA TRP A 308 -36.25 14.28 -2.45
C TRP A 308 -36.89 13.89 -3.79
N ARG A 309 -37.99 13.13 -3.81
CA ARG A 309 -38.65 12.66 -5.03
C ARG A 309 -38.94 13.78 -6.06
N PRO A 310 -39.52 14.95 -5.70
CA PRO A 310 -39.75 16.03 -6.66
C PRO A 310 -38.45 16.67 -7.18
N VAL A 311 -37.38 16.62 -6.39
CA VAL A 311 -36.07 17.23 -6.71
C VAL A 311 -35.25 16.32 -7.63
N VAL A 312 -35.27 15.02 -7.38
CA VAL A 312 -34.65 13.99 -8.23
C VAL A 312 -35.33 13.94 -9.61
N ALA A 313 -36.59 14.39 -9.74
CA ALA A 313 -37.27 14.51 -11.03
C ALA A 313 -36.88 15.78 -11.83
N HIS A 314 -36.18 16.74 -11.21
CA HIS A 314 -35.79 17.99 -11.86
C HIS A 314 -34.49 17.83 -12.66
N GLY A 315 -34.51 18.09 -13.97
CA GLY A 315 -33.45 17.71 -14.92
C GLY A 315 -32.01 17.96 -14.47
N PRO A 316 -31.62 19.19 -14.07
CA PRO A 316 -30.26 19.48 -13.60
C PRO A 316 -29.85 18.68 -12.35
N VAL A 317 -30.77 18.51 -11.39
CA VAL A 317 -30.49 17.79 -10.14
C VAL A 317 -30.50 16.28 -10.37
N ALA A 318 -31.42 15.78 -11.20
CA ALA A 318 -31.44 14.40 -11.67
C ALA A 318 -30.10 14.00 -12.30
N ALA A 319 -29.55 14.86 -13.18
CA ALA A 319 -28.26 14.64 -13.81
C ALA A 319 -27.09 14.62 -12.81
N ALA A 320 -27.16 15.46 -11.77
CA ALA A 320 -26.14 15.53 -10.72
C ALA A 320 -26.17 14.31 -9.78
N LEU A 321 -27.35 13.79 -9.43
CA LEU A 321 -27.54 12.67 -8.49
C LEU A 321 -27.29 11.29 -9.12
N THR A 322 -26.65 11.25 -10.28
CA THR A 322 -26.23 10.01 -10.96
C THR A 322 -24.97 9.37 -10.37
N SER A 323 -24.28 10.03 -9.44
CA SER A 323 -23.09 9.46 -8.77
C SER A 323 -23.31 9.29 -7.26
N PRO A 324 -22.79 8.21 -6.66
CA PRO A 324 -22.87 7.99 -5.22
C PRO A 324 -22.32 9.15 -4.38
N LEU A 325 -21.24 9.80 -4.82
CA LEU A 325 -20.69 10.97 -4.13
C LEU A 325 -21.70 12.13 -4.07
N MET A 326 -22.36 12.44 -5.20
CA MET A 326 -23.34 13.53 -5.23
C MET A 326 -24.57 13.22 -4.38
N VAL A 327 -25.02 11.96 -4.36
CA VAL A 327 -26.08 11.52 -3.45
C VAL A 327 -25.64 11.61 -1.98
N ALA A 328 -24.41 11.24 -1.65
CA ALA A 328 -23.89 11.40 -0.30
C ALA A 328 -23.82 12.88 0.13
N LEU A 329 -23.39 13.77 -0.76
CA LEU A 329 -23.36 15.22 -0.53
C LEU A 329 -24.76 15.81 -0.38
N ALA A 330 -25.74 15.32 -1.14
CA ALA A 330 -27.12 15.74 -1.06
C ALA A 330 -27.71 15.55 0.36
N ARG A 331 -27.27 14.54 1.13
CA ARG A 331 -27.70 14.35 2.53
C ARG A 331 -27.38 15.54 3.44
N ALA A 332 -26.41 16.37 3.08
CA ALA A 332 -26.08 17.57 3.84
C ALA A 332 -27.08 18.72 3.59
N VAL A 333 -27.99 18.59 2.62
CA VAL A 333 -29.00 19.60 2.30
C VAL A 333 -30.27 19.35 3.13
N PRO A 334 -30.60 20.23 4.09
CA PRO A 334 -31.73 20.02 5.01
C PRO A 334 -33.10 20.32 4.39
N ARG A 335 -33.15 21.05 3.26
CA ARG A 335 -34.38 21.44 2.57
C ARG A 335 -34.20 21.25 1.06
N PRO A 336 -34.50 20.06 0.52
CA PRO A 336 -34.24 19.78 -0.88
C PRO A 336 -35.06 20.66 -1.83
N GLY A 337 -36.26 21.10 -1.41
CA GLY A 337 -37.11 22.00 -2.20
C GLY A 337 -36.49 23.35 -2.54
N ASP A 338 -35.51 23.82 -1.77
CA ASP A 338 -34.80 25.08 -2.04
C ASP A 338 -33.93 24.99 -3.32
N LEU A 339 -33.65 23.79 -3.83
CA LEU A 339 -32.89 23.55 -5.07
C LEU A 339 -33.73 23.73 -6.35
N LEU A 340 -35.04 23.95 -6.21
CA LEU A 340 -35.97 24.15 -7.33
C LEU A 340 -36.26 25.63 -7.61
N GLY A 341 -35.70 26.54 -6.80
CA GLY A 341 -35.92 27.99 -6.86
C GLY A 341 -34.90 28.75 -7.70
#